data_AF-E3RGJ0-F1
#
_entry.id   AF-E3RGJ0-F1
#
_cell.length_a   1.000
_cell.length_b   1.000
_cell.length_c   1.000
_cell.angle_alpha   90.00
_cell.angle_beta   90.00
_cell.angle_gamma   90.00
#
_symmetry.space_group_name_H-M   'P 1'
#
loop_
_entity.id
_entity.type
_entity.pdbx_description
1 polymer ?
#
loop_
_entity_poly.entity_id
_entity_poly.type
_entity_poly.pdbx_seq_one_letter_code
_entity_poly.pdbx_strand_id
1 'polypeptide(L)'
;MSTGLDDWAPPVSQPAPATAEVYEMVRLRLRNLRGLRKFEKEADRSRQALSMTPGELRKPERQHFPFDTSKHPLRLADMSDEQVRQAAEAAQAWLFTMLDYHGRTMNRDQEMRLFRLAVEKEGRRDVLTDQEQLYMALSDPGLTSPEDRLKAGFMIVLHGNLAEKLQDVSEVASRRIQCLIHESYMDAGMMDAFDHIADRMEFIKVDHFACAIPLSLLTTIAGNTSVIDDNAGCCPICQNSYTDLSEFTVEELLADYPVRIKYCGHVVGKACLEQWMMTPKIDEAKYPHRTCPLCRVKIEGVETPAPPALLSLRNHLLADGRALKSLRKLMYEFGVHVEESIEAISACMSEEIACLELLAEVERRGGDDKEQKMVLKGRLDQLNQEKWVWGFKGDGVWKQLRDGWMNSTYS
;
A
#
# COMPACT_ATOMS: atom_id res chain seq x y z
N MET A 1 -0.79 -22.53 1.26
CA MET A 1 -1.10 -22.53 2.71
C MET A 1 -2.43 -21.81 2.85
N SER A 2 -3.49 -22.54 3.22
CA SER A 2 -4.82 -21.96 3.47
C SER A 2 -4.67 -20.94 4.59
N THR A 3 -4.82 -19.66 4.28
CA THR A 3 -4.92 -18.65 5.34
C THR A 3 -6.28 -18.87 5.97
N GLY A 4 -6.42 -18.99 7.30
CA GLY A 4 -7.71 -19.27 7.97
C GLY A 4 -8.87 -18.30 7.65
N LEU A 5 -8.62 -17.28 6.81
CA LEU A 5 -9.62 -16.50 6.09
C LEU A 5 -10.53 -17.34 5.18
N ASP A 6 -10.04 -18.45 4.60
CA ASP A 6 -10.84 -19.27 3.69
C ASP A 6 -11.98 -19.99 4.44
N ASP A 7 -11.80 -20.27 5.74
CA ASP A 7 -12.85 -20.80 6.64
C ASP A 7 -13.84 -19.71 7.11
N TRP A 8 -13.47 -18.43 6.95
CA TRP A 8 -14.33 -17.25 7.16
C TRP A 8 -14.82 -16.64 5.83
N ALA A 9 -14.47 -17.27 4.71
CA ALA A 9 -14.97 -16.92 3.41
C ALA A 9 -16.36 -17.56 3.22
N PRO A 10 -17.30 -16.84 2.59
CA PRO A 10 -18.65 -17.36 2.37
C PRO A 10 -18.60 -18.64 1.51
N PRO A 11 -19.32 -19.70 1.90
CA PRO A 11 -19.21 -21.02 1.28
C PRO A 11 -19.57 -21.02 -0.22
N VAL A 12 -18.87 -21.89 -0.97
CA VAL A 12 -18.82 -21.92 -2.45
C VAL A 12 -19.87 -22.86 -3.08
N SER A 13 -20.44 -23.81 -2.34
CA SER A 13 -21.37 -24.80 -2.90
C SER A 13 -22.83 -24.32 -2.93
N GLN A 14 -23.51 -24.49 -4.06
CA GLN A 14 -24.98 -24.36 -4.18
C GLN A 14 -25.68 -25.68 -3.83
N PRO A 15 -26.62 -25.71 -2.86
CA PRO A 15 -27.68 -26.71 -2.83
C PRO A 15 -29.00 -26.12 -3.38
N ALA A 16 -29.86 -27.01 -3.88
CA ALA A 16 -31.22 -26.83 -4.39
C ALA A 16 -32.02 -25.66 -3.77
N PRO A 17 -32.96 -25.02 -4.48
CA PRO A 17 -33.70 -23.86 -3.95
C PRO A 17 -34.32 -24.12 -2.58
N ALA A 18 -34.13 -23.18 -1.64
CA ALA A 18 -34.69 -23.26 -0.29
C ALA A 18 -36.21 -23.00 -0.27
N THR A 19 -36.85 -23.30 0.86
CA THR A 19 -38.26 -22.97 1.08
C THR A 19 -38.48 -21.45 1.14
N ALA A 20 -39.72 -21.01 0.86
CA ALA A 20 -40.08 -19.59 0.90
C ALA A 20 -39.85 -18.97 2.30
N GLU A 21 -40.10 -19.73 3.36
CA GLU A 21 -39.91 -19.33 4.76
C GLU A 21 -38.43 -19.01 5.07
N VAL A 22 -37.50 -19.83 4.57
CA VAL A 22 -36.05 -19.58 4.71
C VAL A 22 -35.70 -18.25 4.04
N TYR A 23 -36.18 -18.01 2.81
CA TYR A 23 -35.90 -16.75 2.11
C TYR A 23 -36.52 -15.53 2.79
N GLU A 24 -37.71 -15.65 3.39
CA GLU A 24 -38.30 -14.57 4.17
C GLU A 24 -37.44 -14.22 5.39
N MET A 25 -37.00 -15.25 6.14
CA MET A 25 -36.12 -15.07 7.28
C MET A 25 -34.77 -14.45 6.90
N VAL A 26 -34.16 -14.90 5.80
CA VAL A 26 -32.92 -14.34 5.26
C VAL A 26 -33.09 -12.85 4.92
N ARG A 27 -34.19 -12.48 4.26
CA ARG A 27 -34.47 -11.06 3.92
C ARG A 27 -34.62 -10.20 5.17
N LEU A 28 -35.29 -10.71 6.20
CA LEU A 28 -35.46 -10.01 7.48
C LEU A 28 -34.11 -9.81 8.18
N ARG A 29 -33.30 -10.87 8.27
CA ARG A 29 -31.95 -10.81 8.86
C ARG A 29 -31.02 -9.84 8.11
N LEU A 30 -31.06 -9.82 6.78
CA LEU A 30 -30.31 -8.84 5.97
C LEU A 30 -30.77 -7.40 6.23
N ARG A 31 -32.08 -7.17 6.42
CA ARG A 31 -32.61 -5.86 6.77
C ARG A 31 -32.10 -5.42 8.15
N ASN A 32 -32.10 -6.33 9.13
CA ASN A 32 -31.59 -6.06 10.47
C ASN A 32 -30.09 -5.77 10.46
N LEU A 33 -29.29 -6.56 9.74
CA LEU A 33 -27.85 -6.34 9.59
C LEU A 33 -27.56 -4.97 8.95
N ARG A 34 -28.35 -4.56 7.96
CA ARG A 34 -28.25 -3.21 7.37
C ARG A 34 -28.57 -2.11 8.39
N GLY A 35 -29.58 -2.31 9.23
CA GLY A 35 -29.92 -1.40 10.32
C GLY A 35 -28.77 -1.27 11.33
N LEU A 36 -28.18 -2.41 11.71
CA LEU A 36 -27.00 -2.47 12.57
C LEU A 36 -25.81 -1.70 11.98
N ARG A 37 -25.47 -1.90 10.72
CA ARG A 37 -24.37 -1.18 10.04
C ARG A 37 -24.62 0.33 9.96
N LYS A 38 -25.86 0.79 9.90
CA LYS A 38 -26.17 2.23 9.99
C LYS A 38 -25.87 2.76 11.39
N PHE A 39 -26.26 2.02 12.42
CA PHE A 39 -25.99 2.36 13.81
C PHE A 39 -24.49 2.34 14.12
N GLU A 40 -23.74 1.39 13.56
CA GLU A 40 -22.27 1.31 13.70
C GLU A 40 -21.57 2.60 13.25
N LYS A 41 -22.04 3.23 12.16
CA LYS A 41 -21.48 4.49 11.65
C LYS A 41 -21.63 5.67 12.62
N GLU A 42 -22.52 5.56 13.61
CA GLU A 42 -22.60 6.47 14.76
C GLU A 42 -21.55 6.03 15.81
N ALA A 43 -20.26 6.13 15.45
CA ALA A 43 -19.14 5.48 16.15
C ALA A 43 -19.10 5.71 17.67
N ASP A 44 -19.43 6.92 18.14
CA ASP A 44 -19.44 7.24 19.57
C ASP A 44 -20.55 6.48 20.30
N ARG A 45 -21.73 6.41 19.69
CA ARG A 45 -22.91 5.76 20.27
C ARG A 45 -22.79 4.23 20.24
N SER A 46 -22.27 3.68 19.15
CA SER A 46 -22.09 2.23 19.01
C SER A 46 -20.99 1.69 19.93
N ARG A 47 -19.92 2.47 20.18
CA ARG A 47 -18.89 2.11 21.17
C ARG A 47 -19.40 2.21 22.59
N GLN A 48 -20.11 3.29 22.94
CA GLN A 48 -20.72 3.47 24.25
C GLN A 48 -21.71 2.35 24.60
N ALA A 49 -22.45 1.83 23.61
CA ALA A 49 -23.38 0.73 23.79
C ALA A 49 -22.72 -0.57 24.30
N LEU A 50 -21.41 -0.75 24.07
CA LEU A 50 -20.64 -1.91 24.51
C LEU A 50 -19.77 -1.63 25.75
N SER A 51 -19.77 -0.38 26.26
CA SER A 51 -19.07 0.00 27.49
C SER A 51 -19.83 -0.49 28.72
N MET A 52 -19.72 -1.79 29.00
CA MET A 52 -20.36 -2.44 30.16
C MET A 52 -19.33 -2.77 31.24
N THR A 53 -19.72 -2.65 32.51
CA THR A 53 -18.88 -3.03 33.64
C THR A 53 -18.71 -4.56 33.73
N PRO A 54 -17.64 -5.08 34.35
CA PRO A 54 -17.47 -6.53 34.56
C PRO A 54 -18.66 -7.19 35.27
N GLY A 55 -19.29 -6.48 36.21
CA GLY A 55 -20.51 -6.94 36.89
C GLY A 55 -21.71 -7.05 35.95
N GLU A 56 -21.85 -6.14 34.99
CA GLU A 56 -22.89 -6.19 33.96
C GLU A 56 -22.64 -7.26 32.90
N LEU A 57 -21.38 -7.57 32.59
CA LEU A 57 -21.01 -8.63 31.63
C LEU A 57 -21.24 -10.04 32.18
N ARG A 58 -21.06 -10.24 33.49
CA ARG A 58 -21.30 -11.54 34.14
C ARG A 58 -22.79 -11.89 34.29
N LYS A 59 -23.70 -10.90 34.25
CA LYS A 59 -25.16 -11.12 34.32
C LYS A 59 -25.71 -11.87 33.09
N PRO A 60 -25.48 -11.42 31.84
CA PRO A 60 -25.95 -12.10 30.64
C PRO A 60 -25.29 -13.48 30.45
N GLU A 61 -24.04 -13.68 30.88
CA GLU A 61 -23.42 -15.02 30.91
C GLU A 61 -24.26 -16.02 31.72
N ARG A 62 -24.72 -15.61 32.90
CA ARG A 62 -25.56 -16.43 33.79
C ARG A 62 -27.01 -16.60 33.30
N GLN A 63 -27.50 -15.69 32.47
CA GLN A 63 -28.91 -15.65 32.05
C GLN A 63 -29.15 -16.24 30.65
N HIS A 64 -28.21 -16.08 29.71
CA HIS A 64 -28.40 -16.36 28.28
C HIS A 64 -27.55 -17.52 27.76
N PHE A 65 -26.56 -17.98 28.54
CA PHE A 65 -25.74 -19.16 28.20
C PHE A 65 -25.83 -20.27 29.26
N PRO A 66 -27.03 -20.81 29.56
CA PRO A 66 -27.16 -21.96 30.44
C PRO A 66 -26.81 -23.24 29.66
N PHE A 67 -25.57 -23.36 29.19
CA PHE A 67 -25.06 -24.69 28.87
C PHE A 67 -24.75 -25.37 30.20
N ASP A 68 -25.20 -26.61 30.32
CA ASP A 68 -24.91 -27.54 31.41
C ASP A 68 -23.53 -27.23 32.02
N THR A 69 -23.51 -26.59 33.20
CA THR A 69 -22.29 -26.08 33.86
C THR A 69 -21.31 -27.19 34.20
N SER A 70 -21.71 -28.45 34.02
CA SER A 70 -20.86 -29.64 34.09
C SER A 70 -19.99 -29.87 32.83
N LYS A 71 -20.31 -29.28 31.68
CA LYS A 71 -19.62 -29.50 30.38
C LYS A 71 -18.92 -28.28 29.80
N HIS A 72 -19.38 -27.07 30.10
CA HIS A 72 -18.75 -25.82 29.65
C HIS A 72 -18.69 -24.81 30.81
N PRO A 73 -17.52 -24.59 31.44
CA PRO A 73 -17.42 -23.61 32.52
C PRO A 73 -17.70 -22.19 32.01
N LEU A 74 -18.37 -21.39 32.84
CA LEU A 74 -18.64 -19.98 32.58
C LEU A 74 -17.29 -19.24 32.52
N ARG A 75 -16.93 -18.75 31.34
CA ARG A 75 -15.60 -18.17 31.07
C ARG A 75 -15.29 -17.01 32.02
N LEU A 76 -16.25 -16.11 32.24
CA LEU A 76 -16.01 -14.89 33.03
C LEU A 76 -16.12 -15.11 34.54
N ALA A 77 -16.51 -16.31 34.99
CA ALA A 77 -16.68 -16.62 36.42
C ALA A 77 -15.33 -16.67 37.16
N ASP A 78 -14.29 -17.20 36.53
CA ASP A 78 -12.97 -17.39 37.13
C ASP A 78 -11.99 -16.24 36.81
N MET A 79 -12.44 -15.26 36.02
CA MET A 79 -11.63 -14.10 35.62
C MET A 79 -11.78 -12.96 36.63
N SER A 80 -10.65 -12.35 37.00
CA SER A 80 -10.62 -11.08 37.74
C SER A 80 -11.27 -9.94 36.92
N ASP A 81 -11.74 -8.90 37.60
CA ASP A 81 -12.39 -7.75 36.93
C ASP A 81 -11.50 -7.09 35.86
N GLU A 82 -10.20 -7.02 36.11
CA GLU A 82 -9.23 -6.49 35.15
C GLU A 82 -9.09 -7.38 33.92
N GLN A 83 -9.05 -8.71 34.10
CA GLN A 83 -9.04 -9.64 32.98
C GLN A 83 -10.33 -9.58 32.17
N VAL A 84 -11.49 -9.43 32.82
CA VAL A 84 -12.78 -9.25 32.14
C VAL A 84 -12.78 -7.96 31.32
N ARG A 85 -12.23 -6.86 31.87
CA ARG A 85 -12.11 -5.59 31.15
C ARG A 85 -11.24 -5.72 29.90
N GLN A 86 -10.07 -6.34 30.02
CA GLN A 86 -9.16 -6.56 28.88
C GLN A 86 -9.78 -7.46 27.81
N ALA A 87 -10.45 -8.55 28.21
CA ALA A 87 -11.15 -9.43 27.26
C ALA A 87 -12.32 -8.72 26.56
N ALA A 88 -13.05 -7.86 27.27
CA ALA A 88 -14.13 -7.05 26.71
C ALA A 88 -13.59 -6.04 25.69
N GLU A 89 -12.49 -5.35 26.00
CA GLU A 89 -11.83 -4.41 25.06
C GLU A 89 -11.35 -5.14 23.80
N ALA A 90 -10.70 -6.31 23.96
CA ALA A 90 -10.26 -7.13 22.83
C ALA A 90 -11.43 -7.63 21.98
N ALA A 91 -12.51 -8.11 22.60
CA ALA A 91 -13.72 -8.55 21.90
C ALA A 91 -14.39 -7.40 21.15
N GLN A 92 -14.46 -6.21 21.74
CA GLN A 92 -15.00 -5.02 21.10
C GLN A 92 -14.18 -4.64 19.87
N ALA A 93 -12.85 -4.55 20.01
CA ALA A 93 -11.95 -4.21 18.91
C ALA A 93 -12.05 -5.23 17.77
N TRP A 94 -12.07 -6.52 18.10
CA TRP A 94 -12.21 -7.60 17.12
C TRP A 94 -13.54 -7.52 16.37
N LEU A 95 -14.66 -7.33 17.09
CA LEU A 95 -16.00 -7.26 16.48
C LEU A 95 -16.08 -6.13 15.46
N PHE A 96 -15.66 -4.91 15.82
CA PHE A 96 -15.70 -3.77 14.90
C PHE A 96 -14.75 -3.95 13.70
N THR A 97 -13.57 -4.54 13.92
CA THR A 97 -12.64 -4.85 12.81
C THR A 97 -13.29 -5.81 11.80
N MET A 98 -13.97 -6.85 12.28
CA MET A 98 -14.64 -7.81 11.39
C MET A 98 -15.88 -7.22 10.71
N LEU A 99 -16.65 -6.38 11.41
CA LEU A 99 -17.79 -5.68 10.82
C LEU A 99 -17.37 -4.72 9.70
N ASP A 100 -16.31 -3.94 9.91
CA ASP A 100 -15.77 -3.03 8.88
C ASP A 100 -15.21 -3.83 7.69
N TYR A 101 -14.42 -4.88 7.96
CA TYR A 101 -13.85 -5.74 6.91
C TYR A 101 -14.95 -6.37 6.03
N HIS A 102 -15.92 -7.03 6.64
CA HIS A 102 -17.02 -7.65 5.90
C HIS A 102 -17.95 -6.62 5.27
N GLY A 103 -18.14 -5.44 5.89
CA GLY A 103 -18.88 -4.33 5.30
C GLY A 103 -18.28 -3.83 3.99
N ARG A 104 -16.95 -3.93 3.84
CA ARG A 104 -16.21 -3.53 2.62
C ARG A 104 -16.05 -4.65 1.60
N THR A 105 -15.98 -5.90 2.05
CA THR A 105 -15.60 -7.04 1.20
C THR A 105 -16.73 -8.00 0.87
N MET A 106 -17.73 -8.15 1.74
CA MET A 106 -18.87 -9.04 1.47
C MET A 106 -19.91 -8.36 0.59
N ASN A 107 -20.13 -8.92 -0.58
CA ASN A 107 -21.24 -8.52 -1.43
C ASN A 107 -22.56 -9.16 -0.97
N ARG A 108 -23.69 -8.64 -1.48
CA ARG A 108 -25.02 -9.09 -1.10
C ARG A 108 -25.23 -10.60 -1.31
N ASP A 109 -24.66 -11.17 -2.36
CA ASP A 109 -24.83 -12.59 -2.66
C ASP A 109 -24.12 -13.48 -1.64
N GLN A 110 -22.96 -13.04 -1.17
CA GLN A 110 -22.22 -13.69 -0.09
C GLN A 110 -22.99 -13.65 1.23
N GLU A 111 -23.58 -12.51 1.59
CA GLU A 111 -24.40 -12.37 2.79
C GLU A 111 -25.66 -13.24 2.71
N MET A 112 -26.34 -13.26 1.55
CA MET A 112 -27.49 -14.12 1.30
C MET A 112 -27.14 -15.60 1.51
N ARG A 113 -25.97 -16.05 1.03
CA ARG A 113 -25.51 -17.43 1.21
C ARG A 113 -25.23 -17.76 2.68
N LEU A 114 -24.52 -16.88 3.39
CA LEU A 114 -24.22 -17.04 4.81
C LEU A 114 -25.51 -17.21 5.63
N PHE A 115 -26.46 -16.28 5.48
CA PHE A 115 -27.72 -16.35 6.24
C PHE A 115 -28.57 -17.54 5.85
N ARG A 116 -28.62 -17.90 4.56
CA ARG A 116 -29.39 -19.06 4.12
C ARG A 116 -28.91 -20.33 4.81
N LEU A 117 -27.59 -20.57 4.80
CA LEU A 117 -27.02 -21.76 5.44
C LEU A 117 -27.24 -21.76 6.95
N ALA A 118 -27.04 -20.62 7.61
CA ALA A 118 -27.25 -20.50 9.04
C ALA A 118 -28.71 -20.76 9.45
N VAL A 119 -29.68 -20.21 8.70
CA VAL A 119 -31.12 -20.42 8.95
C VAL A 119 -31.53 -21.88 8.69
N GLU A 120 -31.02 -22.50 7.62
CA GLU A 120 -31.29 -23.91 7.33
C GLU A 120 -30.72 -24.84 8.42
N LYS A 121 -29.51 -24.56 8.92
CA LYS A 121 -28.88 -25.30 10.04
C LYS A 121 -29.66 -25.11 11.34
N GLU A 122 -30.07 -23.88 11.67
CA GLU A 122 -30.87 -23.58 12.86
C GLU A 122 -32.19 -24.36 12.85
N GLY A 123 -32.89 -24.42 11.71
CA GLY A 123 -34.12 -25.20 11.55
C GLY A 123 -33.93 -26.71 11.72
N ARG A 124 -32.74 -27.22 11.37
CA ARG A 124 -32.35 -28.64 11.53
C ARG A 124 -31.74 -28.95 12.90
N ARG A 125 -31.47 -27.93 13.72
CA ARG A 125 -30.69 -28.02 14.96
C ARG A 125 -29.26 -28.54 14.74
N ASP A 126 -28.68 -28.21 13.58
CA ASP A 126 -27.28 -28.47 13.28
C ASP A 126 -26.36 -27.46 13.98
N VAL A 127 -25.09 -27.81 14.13
CA VAL A 127 -24.08 -26.93 14.74
C VAL A 127 -23.74 -25.78 13.78
N LEU A 128 -23.88 -24.55 14.26
CA LEU A 128 -23.47 -23.34 13.56
C LEU A 128 -21.96 -23.12 13.71
N THR A 129 -21.32 -22.57 12.68
CA THR A 129 -19.94 -22.07 12.80
C THR A 129 -19.90 -20.78 13.62
N ASP A 130 -18.73 -20.39 14.13
CA ASP A 130 -18.56 -19.14 14.89
C ASP A 130 -19.04 -17.91 14.08
N GLN A 131 -18.76 -17.89 12.77
CA GLN A 131 -19.23 -16.83 11.86
C GLN A 131 -20.76 -16.85 11.72
N GLU A 132 -21.36 -18.01 11.50
CA GLU A 132 -22.82 -18.15 11.38
C GLU A 132 -23.50 -17.73 12.69
N GLN A 133 -23.00 -18.17 13.84
CA GLN A 133 -23.54 -17.84 15.16
C GLN A 133 -23.46 -16.33 15.43
N LEU A 134 -22.32 -15.70 15.13
CA LEU A 134 -22.14 -14.26 15.26
C LEU A 134 -23.15 -13.48 14.39
N TYR A 135 -23.25 -13.81 13.11
CA TYR A 135 -24.16 -13.10 12.20
C TYR A 135 -25.64 -13.36 12.51
N MET A 136 -25.98 -14.53 13.03
CA MET A 136 -27.33 -14.83 13.50
C MET A 136 -27.69 -13.99 14.75
N ALA A 137 -26.75 -13.77 15.67
CA ALA A 137 -26.96 -12.88 16.82
C ALA A 137 -27.08 -11.39 16.40
N LEU A 138 -26.19 -10.94 15.52
CA LEU A 138 -26.19 -9.55 15.02
C LEU A 138 -27.43 -9.18 14.17
N SER A 139 -28.17 -10.19 13.70
CA SER A 139 -29.34 -10.02 12.84
C SER A 139 -30.65 -10.51 13.45
N ASP A 140 -30.63 -10.90 14.72
CA ASP A 140 -31.77 -11.56 15.39
C ASP A 140 -33.08 -10.77 15.22
N PRO A 141 -34.13 -11.38 14.61
CA PRO A 141 -35.46 -10.80 14.50
C PRO A 141 -36.16 -10.58 15.85
N GLY A 142 -35.83 -11.37 16.88
CA GLY A 142 -36.43 -11.28 18.21
C GLY A 142 -35.96 -10.06 19.00
N LEU A 143 -34.81 -9.49 18.65
CA LEU A 143 -34.30 -8.25 19.22
C LEU A 143 -34.82 -7.08 18.42
N THR A 144 -35.38 -6.06 19.08
CA THR A 144 -36.04 -4.94 18.39
C THR A 144 -35.05 -3.85 17.98
N SER A 145 -34.06 -3.54 18.82
CA SER A 145 -33.11 -2.45 18.57
C SER A 145 -31.78 -2.92 17.93
N PRO A 146 -31.12 -2.10 17.10
CA PRO A 146 -29.75 -2.38 16.65
C PRO A 146 -28.74 -2.48 17.79
N GLU A 147 -28.96 -1.73 18.87
CA GLU A 147 -28.12 -1.75 20.07
C GLU A 147 -28.13 -3.12 20.76
N ASP A 148 -29.31 -3.71 20.94
CA ASP A 148 -29.44 -5.03 21.58
C ASP A 148 -28.81 -6.13 20.72
N ARG A 149 -28.95 -6.04 19.38
CA ARG A 149 -28.29 -6.95 18.44
C ARG A 149 -26.77 -6.82 18.50
N LEU A 150 -26.26 -5.59 18.62
CA LEU A 150 -24.83 -5.34 18.78
C LEU A 150 -24.31 -5.97 20.08
N LYS A 151 -25.03 -5.76 21.19
CA LYS A 151 -24.72 -6.38 22.50
C LYS A 151 -24.74 -7.90 22.41
N ALA A 152 -25.74 -8.49 21.76
CA ALA A 152 -25.82 -9.94 21.56
C ALA A 152 -24.61 -10.48 20.79
N GLY A 153 -24.25 -9.87 19.66
CA GLY A 153 -23.07 -10.26 18.90
C GLY A 153 -21.76 -10.07 19.69
N PHE A 154 -21.64 -8.99 20.45
CA PHE A 154 -20.51 -8.77 21.35
C PHE A 154 -20.39 -9.87 22.41
N MET A 155 -21.49 -10.31 23.01
CA MET A 155 -21.48 -11.42 23.97
C MET A 155 -21.01 -12.73 23.32
N ILE A 156 -21.37 -13.00 22.05
CA ILE A 156 -20.86 -14.16 21.30
C ILE A 156 -19.33 -14.10 21.15
N VAL A 157 -18.79 -12.94 20.76
CA VAL A 157 -17.34 -12.74 20.61
C VAL A 157 -16.62 -12.93 21.95
N LEU A 158 -17.14 -12.32 23.01
CA LEU A 158 -16.57 -12.34 24.36
C LEU A 158 -16.58 -13.76 24.95
N HIS A 159 -17.70 -14.49 24.89
CA HIS A 159 -17.76 -15.85 25.44
C HIS A 159 -17.05 -16.88 24.56
N GLY A 160 -17.16 -16.75 23.23
CA GLY A 160 -16.49 -17.63 22.28
C GLY A 160 -14.97 -17.51 22.28
N ASN A 161 -14.43 -16.45 22.91
CA ASN A 161 -13.03 -16.07 22.83
C ASN A 161 -12.53 -15.86 21.41
N LEU A 162 -13.38 -15.28 20.56
CA LEU A 162 -13.06 -15.16 19.13
C LEU A 162 -11.88 -14.21 18.90
N ALA A 163 -11.74 -13.18 19.75
CA ALA A 163 -10.61 -12.25 19.65
C ALA A 163 -9.24 -12.93 19.79
N GLU A 164 -9.10 -13.88 20.72
CA GLU A 164 -7.85 -14.61 20.93
C GLU A 164 -7.73 -15.80 19.95
N LYS A 165 -8.80 -16.60 19.80
CA LYS A 165 -8.79 -17.79 18.92
C LYS A 165 -8.57 -17.44 17.44
N LEU A 166 -9.02 -16.27 17.01
CA LEU A 166 -9.00 -15.82 15.62
C LEU A 166 -8.24 -14.50 15.46
N GLN A 167 -7.19 -14.31 16.28
CA GLN A 167 -6.34 -13.14 16.19
C GLN A 167 -5.74 -13.00 14.79
N ASP A 168 -5.20 -14.08 14.22
CA ASP A 168 -4.61 -14.12 12.87
C ASP A 168 -5.58 -13.60 11.79
N VAL A 169 -6.87 -13.97 11.90
CA VAL A 169 -7.92 -13.52 10.96
C VAL A 169 -8.12 -12.02 11.07
N SER A 170 -8.16 -11.48 12.29
CA SER A 170 -8.32 -10.04 12.52
C SER A 170 -7.11 -9.22 12.05
N GLU A 171 -5.90 -9.75 12.18
CA GLU A 171 -4.68 -9.10 11.68
C GLU A 171 -4.64 -9.06 10.15
N VAL A 172 -5.07 -10.14 9.48
CA VAL A 172 -5.20 -10.15 8.01
C VAL A 172 -6.33 -9.23 7.55
N ALA A 173 -7.47 -9.23 8.24
CA ALA A 173 -8.60 -8.35 7.96
C ALA A 173 -8.19 -6.87 8.09
N SER A 174 -7.49 -6.51 9.16
CA SER A 174 -6.97 -5.14 9.40
C SER A 174 -6.03 -4.70 8.28
N ARG A 175 -5.07 -5.55 7.89
CA ARG A 175 -4.17 -5.27 6.75
C ARG A 175 -4.94 -5.06 5.45
N ARG A 176 -5.95 -5.90 5.18
CA ARG A 176 -6.79 -5.73 3.98
C ARG A 176 -7.66 -4.48 4.02
N ILE A 177 -8.22 -4.11 5.17
CA ILE A 177 -8.94 -2.84 5.34
C ILE A 177 -8.02 -1.67 5.00
N GLN A 178 -6.80 -1.65 5.56
CA GLN A 178 -5.82 -0.60 5.28
C GLN A 178 -5.48 -0.52 3.79
N CYS A 179 -5.28 -1.67 3.12
CA CYS A 179 -5.09 -1.70 1.68
C CYS A 179 -6.29 -1.12 0.91
N LEU A 180 -7.52 -1.50 1.26
CA LEU A 180 -8.74 -1.02 0.59
C LEU A 180 -8.96 0.49 0.80
N ILE A 181 -8.71 0.98 2.01
CA ILE A 181 -8.80 2.42 2.32
C ILE A 181 -7.74 3.18 1.51
N HIS A 182 -6.50 2.68 1.51
CA HIS A 182 -5.41 3.29 0.76
C HIS A 182 -5.72 3.28 -0.75
N GLU A 183 -6.21 2.18 -1.30
CA GLU A 183 -6.63 2.09 -2.70
C GLU A 183 -7.75 3.09 -3.03
N SER A 184 -8.73 3.27 -2.15
CA SER A 184 -9.83 4.23 -2.37
C SER A 184 -9.39 5.69 -2.33
N TYR A 185 -8.41 6.03 -1.50
CA TYR A 185 -7.84 7.38 -1.42
C TYR A 185 -6.95 7.67 -2.64
N MET A 186 -6.16 6.68 -3.07
CA MET A 186 -5.29 6.80 -4.25
C MET A 186 -6.08 6.81 -5.57
N ASP A 187 -7.22 6.11 -5.67
CA ASP A 187 -8.11 6.20 -6.85
C ASP A 187 -8.67 7.61 -7.06
N ALA A 188 -8.85 8.41 -6.00
CA ALA A 188 -9.37 9.79 -6.09
C ALA A 188 -8.34 10.80 -6.63
N GLY A 189 -7.03 10.57 -6.41
CA GLY A 189 -5.93 11.40 -6.92
C GLY A 189 -5.26 10.84 -8.18
N MET A 190 -5.83 9.78 -8.77
CA MET A 190 -5.20 9.06 -9.88
C MET A 190 -5.08 9.91 -11.16
N MET A 191 -6.04 10.82 -11.41
CA MET A 191 -5.98 11.72 -12.56
C MET A 191 -4.86 12.75 -12.43
N ASP A 192 -4.75 13.40 -11.27
CA ASP A 192 -3.69 14.38 -10.99
C ASP A 192 -2.30 13.74 -11.15
N ALA A 193 -2.16 12.48 -10.75
CA ALA A 193 -0.93 11.72 -10.96
C ALA A 193 -0.65 11.42 -12.44
N PHE A 194 -1.67 11.12 -13.26
CA PHE A 194 -1.48 10.93 -14.71
C PHE A 194 -1.08 12.23 -15.42
N ASP A 195 -1.76 13.33 -15.09
CA ASP A 195 -1.42 14.66 -15.62
C ASP A 195 0.03 15.01 -15.25
N HIS A 196 0.41 14.81 -13.97
CA HIS A 196 1.79 15.05 -13.52
C HIS A 196 2.82 14.17 -14.23
N ILE A 197 2.53 12.88 -14.44
CA ILE A 197 3.40 11.97 -15.18
C ILE A 197 3.58 12.48 -16.61
N ALA A 198 2.49 12.79 -17.31
CA ALA A 198 2.52 13.25 -18.70
C ALA A 198 3.32 14.56 -18.83
N ASP A 199 3.05 15.54 -17.97
CA ASP A 199 3.79 16.80 -17.94
C ASP A 199 5.29 16.58 -17.70
N ARG A 200 5.64 15.71 -16.75
CA ARG A 200 7.05 15.46 -16.42
C ARG A 200 7.79 14.75 -17.55
N MET A 201 7.11 13.92 -18.33
CA MET A 201 7.74 13.15 -19.41
C MET A 201 8.36 14.04 -20.49
N GLU A 202 7.82 15.23 -20.74
CA GLU A 202 8.42 16.20 -21.68
C GLU A 202 9.83 16.67 -21.25
N PHE A 203 10.15 16.53 -19.96
CA PHE A 203 11.42 16.98 -19.38
C PHE A 203 12.43 15.85 -19.17
N ILE A 204 12.03 14.58 -19.34
CA ILE A 204 12.93 13.43 -19.17
C ILE A 204 13.86 13.34 -20.38
N LYS A 205 15.16 13.58 -20.15
CA LYS A 205 16.15 13.62 -21.24
C LYS A 205 17.23 12.56 -21.14
N VAL A 206 17.58 12.16 -19.92
CA VAL A 206 18.78 11.33 -19.68
C VAL A 206 18.49 10.06 -18.89
N ASP A 207 17.34 9.95 -18.22
CA ASP A 207 17.02 8.82 -17.34
C ASP A 207 16.85 7.48 -18.08
N HIS A 208 16.77 7.49 -19.42
CA HIS A 208 16.81 6.27 -20.23
C HIS A 208 18.22 5.66 -20.33
N PHE A 209 19.28 6.43 -20.12
CA PHE A 209 20.67 5.94 -20.20
C PHE A 209 21.57 6.39 -19.03
N ALA A 210 21.03 7.12 -18.07
CA ALA A 210 21.71 7.54 -16.86
C ALA A 210 20.81 7.27 -15.66
N CYS A 211 21.38 6.92 -14.51
CA CYS A 211 20.60 6.67 -13.28
C CYS A 211 21.17 7.46 -12.12
N ALA A 212 20.33 7.93 -11.21
CA ALA A 212 20.83 8.45 -9.94
C ALA A 212 21.61 7.38 -9.17
N ILE A 213 22.62 7.81 -8.42
CA ILE A 213 23.40 6.93 -7.54
C ILE A 213 23.49 7.52 -6.13
N PRO A 214 23.50 6.67 -5.08
CA PRO A 214 23.73 7.12 -3.71
C PRO A 214 25.02 7.92 -3.55
N LEU A 215 25.00 8.95 -2.70
CA LEU A 215 26.18 9.78 -2.41
C LEU A 215 27.30 8.94 -1.77
N SER A 216 26.93 7.91 -1.02
CA SER A 216 27.87 6.94 -0.44
C SER A 216 28.71 6.16 -1.46
N LEU A 217 28.27 6.06 -2.72
CA LEU A 217 29.06 5.43 -3.78
C LEU A 217 30.14 6.37 -4.33
N LEU A 218 29.97 7.69 -4.23
CA LEU A 218 30.94 8.68 -4.71
C LEU A 218 32.25 8.60 -3.92
N THR A 219 32.15 8.46 -2.60
CA THR A 219 33.33 8.32 -1.71
C THR A 219 34.08 7.01 -1.95
N THR A 220 33.37 5.93 -2.28
CA THR A 220 33.98 4.63 -2.61
C THR A 220 34.72 4.66 -3.95
N ILE A 221 34.18 5.39 -4.94
CA ILE A 221 34.82 5.57 -6.25
C ILE A 221 36.10 6.41 -6.10
N ALA A 222 36.04 7.51 -5.34
CA ALA A 222 37.20 8.37 -5.07
C ALA A 222 38.33 7.65 -4.33
N GLY A 223 38.01 6.74 -3.41
CA GLY A 223 39.00 5.95 -2.65
C GLY A 223 39.76 4.88 -3.47
N ASN A 224 39.26 4.50 -4.65
CA ASN A 224 39.87 3.48 -5.51
C ASN A 224 40.69 4.07 -6.69
N THR A 225 40.56 5.37 -6.95
CA THR A 225 41.38 6.08 -7.93
C THR A 225 42.56 6.74 -7.23
N SER A 226 43.79 6.44 -7.65
CA SER A 226 45.04 6.96 -7.07
C SER A 226 45.27 8.48 -7.27
N VAL A 227 44.24 9.22 -7.64
CA VAL A 227 44.22 10.67 -7.77
C VAL A 227 43.32 11.14 -6.65
N ILE A 228 43.91 11.79 -5.64
CA ILE A 228 43.19 12.45 -4.56
C ILE A 228 42.34 13.55 -5.23
N ASP A 229 41.07 13.24 -5.48
CA ASP A 229 40.11 14.20 -5.99
C ASP A 229 39.47 14.87 -4.77
N ASP A 230 39.94 16.07 -4.42
CA ASP A 230 39.40 16.90 -3.35
C ASP A 230 37.91 17.29 -3.61
N ASN A 231 37.36 16.92 -4.78
CA ASN A 231 35.98 17.16 -5.22
C ASN A 231 35.08 15.90 -5.13
N ALA A 232 35.41 14.91 -4.31
CA ALA A 232 34.57 13.72 -4.07
C ALA A 232 33.21 14.11 -3.44
N GLY A 233 32.26 14.50 -4.29
CA GLY A 233 30.98 15.10 -3.88
C GLY A 233 30.52 16.28 -4.73
N CYS A 234 31.31 16.70 -5.72
CA CYS A 234 30.97 17.77 -6.66
C CYS A 234 30.80 17.24 -8.09
N CYS A 235 30.05 17.99 -8.90
CA CYS A 235 29.90 17.70 -10.31
C CYS A 235 31.20 18.02 -11.08
N PRO A 236 31.75 17.10 -11.90
CA PRO A 236 33.00 17.34 -12.61
C PRO A 236 32.88 18.41 -13.72
N ILE A 237 31.67 18.86 -14.04
CA ILE A 237 31.40 19.85 -15.09
C ILE A 237 31.27 21.25 -14.48
N CYS A 238 30.32 21.46 -13.55
CA CYS A 238 30.07 22.76 -12.94
C CYS A 238 30.84 22.99 -11.63
N GLN A 239 31.44 21.94 -11.05
CA GLN A 239 32.16 21.95 -9.77
C GLN A 239 31.29 22.27 -8.54
N ASN A 240 29.97 22.36 -8.70
CA ASN A 240 29.03 22.52 -7.59
C ASN A 240 28.92 21.22 -6.77
N SER A 241 28.82 21.36 -5.45
CA SER A 241 28.61 20.25 -4.53
C SER A 241 27.17 19.73 -4.61
N TYR A 242 27.02 18.41 -4.67
CA TYR A 242 25.71 17.74 -4.68
C TYR A 242 24.97 17.79 -3.34
N THR A 243 25.60 18.34 -2.30
CA THR A 243 25.06 18.39 -0.94
C THR A 243 25.07 19.79 -0.35
N ASP A 244 25.45 20.82 -1.10
CA ASP A 244 25.54 22.17 -0.54
C ASP A 244 24.18 22.85 -0.43
N LEU A 245 23.45 22.48 0.62
CA LEU A 245 22.17 23.05 1.02
C LEU A 245 22.28 24.51 1.53
N SER A 246 23.49 25.08 1.63
CA SER A 246 23.67 26.48 2.03
C SER A 246 23.70 27.43 0.83
N GLU A 247 24.18 26.94 -0.31
CA GLU A 247 24.26 27.71 -1.56
C GLU A 247 23.08 27.40 -2.50
N PHE A 248 22.55 26.18 -2.48
CA PHE A 248 21.52 25.71 -3.41
C PHE A 248 20.23 25.30 -2.69
N THR A 249 19.09 25.49 -3.36
CA THR A 249 17.82 24.95 -2.87
C THR A 249 17.75 23.43 -3.05
N VAL A 250 16.83 22.78 -2.32
CA VAL A 250 16.58 21.34 -2.48
C VAL A 250 16.21 21.00 -3.92
N GLU A 251 15.40 21.83 -4.57
CA GLU A 251 14.97 21.65 -5.95
C GLU A 251 16.15 21.73 -6.93
N GLU A 252 17.09 22.66 -6.71
CA GLU A 252 18.31 22.78 -7.52
C GLU A 252 19.21 21.55 -7.34
N LEU A 253 19.38 21.06 -6.11
CA LEU A 253 20.16 19.86 -5.82
C LEU A 253 19.50 18.59 -6.36
N LEU A 254 18.17 18.49 -6.35
CA LEU A 254 17.44 17.39 -7.00
C LEU A 254 17.60 17.43 -8.52
N ALA A 255 17.57 18.63 -9.12
CA ALA A 255 17.69 18.80 -10.56
C ALA A 255 19.08 18.44 -11.09
N ASP A 256 20.16 18.77 -10.36
CA ASP A 256 21.54 18.42 -10.74
C ASP A 256 22.13 17.25 -9.94
N TYR A 257 21.28 16.41 -9.33
CA TYR A 257 21.70 15.25 -8.55
C TYR A 257 22.63 14.32 -9.35
N PRO A 258 23.63 13.65 -8.74
CA PRO A 258 24.60 12.83 -9.45
C PRO A 258 23.95 11.63 -10.15
N VAL A 259 24.19 11.53 -11.45
CA VAL A 259 23.76 10.41 -12.28
C VAL A 259 24.95 9.70 -12.92
N ARG A 260 24.89 8.37 -12.95
CA ARG A 260 25.87 7.51 -13.63
C ARG A 260 25.42 7.21 -15.06
N ILE A 261 26.24 7.58 -16.02
CA ILE A 261 26.06 7.25 -17.45
C ILE A 261 26.30 5.74 -17.64
N LYS A 262 25.28 5.02 -18.10
CA LYS A 262 25.29 3.56 -18.21
C LYS A 262 26.29 3.01 -19.22
N TYR A 263 26.63 3.78 -20.25
CA TYR A 263 27.58 3.37 -21.30
C TYR A 263 29.04 3.38 -20.86
N CYS A 264 29.42 4.22 -19.90
CA CYS A 264 30.83 4.43 -19.55
C CYS A 264 31.11 4.52 -18.06
N GLY A 265 30.09 4.44 -17.20
CA GLY A 265 30.21 4.45 -15.75
C GLY A 265 30.53 5.82 -15.13
N HIS A 266 30.81 6.85 -15.93
CA HIS A 266 31.10 8.19 -15.43
C HIS A 266 29.89 8.81 -14.73
N VAL A 267 30.17 9.53 -13.64
CA VAL A 267 29.17 10.24 -12.85
C VAL A 267 29.25 11.73 -13.17
N VAL A 268 28.10 12.33 -13.42
CA VAL A 268 27.93 13.76 -13.74
C VAL A 268 26.65 14.27 -13.10
N GLY A 269 26.52 15.59 -12.88
CA GLY A 269 25.27 16.19 -12.47
C GLY A 269 24.21 16.02 -13.55
N LYS A 270 22.97 15.71 -13.15
CA LYS A 270 21.86 15.44 -14.08
C LYS A 270 21.58 16.64 -15.00
N ALA A 271 21.31 17.82 -14.46
CA ALA A 271 21.08 19.03 -15.23
C ALA A 271 22.28 19.37 -16.14
N CYS A 272 23.51 19.19 -15.66
CA CYS A 272 24.71 19.37 -16.47
C CYS A 272 24.74 18.42 -17.69
N LEU A 273 24.38 17.15 -17.49
CA LEU A 273 24.30 16.16 -18.57
C LEU A 273 23.17 16.48 -19.56
N GLU A 274 22.00 16.89 -19.06
CA GLU A 274 20.88 17.30 -19.90
C GLU A 274 21.24 18.50 -20.77
N GLN A 275 21.86 19.53 -20.17
CA GLN A 275 22.34 20.70 -20.89
C GLN A 275 23.37 20.29 -21.96
N TRP A 276 24.28 19.38 -21.64
CA TRP A 276 25.26 18.86 -22.60
C TRP A 276 24.61 18.17 -23.80
N MET A 277 23.56 17.37 -23.58
CA MET A 277 22.81 16.70 -24.65
C MET A 277 22.04 17.68 -25.53
N MET A 278 21.57 18.80 -24.97
CA MET A 278 20.79 19.83 -25.66
C MET A 278 21.64 20.90 -26.36
N THR A 279 22.87 21.16 -25.90
CA THR A 279 23.74 22.24 -26.41
C THR A 279 24.04 22.04 -27.90
N PRO A 280 23.74 22.94 -28.84
CA PRO A 280 23.96 22.72 -30.28
C PRO A 280 25.37 22.21 -30.64
N LYS A 281 25.46 21.29 -31.60
CA LYS A 281 26.75 20.75 -32.07
C LYS A 281 27.49 21.88 -32.81
N ILE A 282 28.75 22.13 -32.43
CA ILE A 282 29.57 23.21 -33.02
C ILE A 282 29.83 22.94 -34.51
N ASP A 283 30.02 21.66 -34.88
CA ASP A 283 30.20 21.20 -36.26
C ASP A 283 29.63 19.77 -36.36
N GLU A 284 28.43 19.63 -36.93
CA GLU A 284 27.74 18.35 -37.06
C GLU A 284 28.43 17.38 -38.01
N ALA A 285 29.17 17.89 -39.01
CA ALA A 285 29.89 17.05 -39.95
C ALA A 285 31.10 16.41 -39.28
N LYS A 286 31.75 17.13 -38.35
CA LYS A 286 32.93 16.66 -37.61
C LYS A 286 32.58 15.89 -36.34
N TYR A 287 31.49 16.26 -35.66
CA TYR A 287 31.03 15.65 -34.41
C TYR A 287 29.55 15.23 -34.50
N PRO A 288 29.25 14.17 -35.26
CA PRO A 288 27.88 13.81 -35.60
C PRO A 288 27.06 13.28 -34.41
N HIS A 289 27.69 12.95 -33.28
CA HIS A 289 27.04 12.32 -32.14
C HIS A 289 27.33 13.05 -30.83
N ARG A 290 26.34 13.11 -29.94
CA ARG A 290 26.58 13.41 -28.52
C ARG A 290 27.37 12.29 -27.86
N THR A 291 28.30 12.70 -27.01
CA THR A 291 29.20 11.81 -26.28
C THR A 291 29.18 12.13 -24.80
N CYS A 292 29.67 11.23 -23.96
CA CYS A 292 30.01 11.56 -22.57
C CYS A 292 30.93 12.79 -22.52
N PRO A 293 30.67 13.78 -21.66
CA PRO A 293 31.48 14.99 -21.58
C PRO A 293 32.91 14.71 -21.06
N LEU A 294 33.10 13.61 -20.32
CA LEU A 294 34.39 13.25 -19.70
C LEU A 294 35.26 12.36 -20.59
N CYS A 295 34.72 11.25 -21.11
CA CYS A 295 35.50 10.25 -21.85
C CYS A 295 35.18 10.16 -23.35
N ARG A 296 34.23 10.97 -23.84
CA ARG A 296 33.83 11.01 -25.26
C ARG A 296 33.26 9.69 -25.82
N VAL A 297 32.90 8.72 -24.98
CA VAL A 297 32.09 7.56 -25.38
C VAL A 297 30.77 8.03 -25.99
N LYS A 298 30.37 7.45 -27.13
CA LYS A 298 29.15 7.81 -27.86
C LYS A 298 27.90 7.48 -27.04
N ILE A 299 26.94 8.40 -27.02
CA ILE A 299 25.65 8.27 -26.32
C ILE A 299 24.50 8.30 -27.34
N GLU A 300 24.48 9.30 -28.22
CA GLU A 300 23.43 9.47 -29.22
C GLU A 300 23.55 8.44 -30.35
N GLY A 301 22.43 7.83 -30.73
CA GLY A 301 22.40 6.82 -31.80
C GLY A 301 23.11 5.51 -31.41
N VAL A 302 23.21 5.25 -30.11
CA VAL A 302 23.57 3.96 -29.52
C VAL A 302 22.29 3.36 -28.94
N GLU A 303 22.12 2.04 -29.03
CA GLU A 303 20.99 1.38 -28.38
C GLU A 303 21.01 1.65 -26.88
N THR A 304 19.86 2.09 -26.36
CA THR A 304 19.67 2.30 -24.93
C THR A 304 20.07 1.03 -24.17
N PRO A 305 20.86 1.14 -23.10
CA PRO A 305 21.20 0.00 -22.26
C PRO A 305 19.91 -0.69 -21.84
N ALA A 306 19.76 -1.96 -22.22
CA ALA A 306 18.61 -2.78 -21.88
C ALA A 306 18.98 -3.79 -20.78
N PRO A 307 19.29 -3.34 -19.54
CA PRO A 307 19.59 -4.28 -18.48
C PRO A 307 18.36 -5.12 -18.16
N PRO A 308 18.54 -6.31 -17.55
CA PRO A 308 17.44 -7.19 -17.16
C PRO A 308 16.33 -6.49 -16.35
N ALA A 309 16.68 -5.42 -15.63
CA ALA A 309 15.76 -4.57 -14.90
C ALA A 309 14.73 -3.87 -15.81
N LEU A 310 15.13 -3.32 -16.97
CA LEU A 310 14.19 -2.67 -17.91
C LEU A 310 13.28 -3.69 -18.59
N LEU A 311 13.78 -4.89 -18.90
CA LEU A 311 12.94 -5.98 -19.41
C LEU A 311 11.91 -6.43 -18.36
N SER A 312 12.34 -6.54 -17.10
CA SER A 312 11.47 -6.88 -15.98
C SER A 312 10.41 -5.81 -15.74
N LEU A 313 10.77 -4.53 -15.92
CA LEU A 313 9.85 -3.41 -15.85
C LEU A 313 8.81 -3.45 -16.98
N ARG A 314 9.24 -3.73 -18.22
CA ARG A 314 8.33 -3.96 -19.36
C ARG A 314 7.36 -5.11 -19.07
N ASN A 315 7.85 -6.21 -18.51
CA ASN A 315 7.02 -7.36 -18.14
C ASN A 315 6.00 -6.99 -17.06
N HIS A 316 6.41 -6.20 -16.05
CA HIS A 316 5.49 -5.68 -15.02
C HIS A 316 4.35 -4.87 -15.63
N LEU A 317 4.67 -3.92 -16.51
CA LEU A 317 3.68 -3.07 -17.19
C LEU A 317 2.66 -3.87 -18.02
N LEU A 318 3.09 -4.99 -18.60
CA LEU A 318 2.24 -5.82 -19.47
C LEU A 318 1.50 -6.94 -18.73
N ALA A 319 2.00 -7.38 -17.57
CA ALA A 319 1.44 -8.51 -16.83
C ALA A 319 0.61 -8.12 -15.61
N ASP A 320 0.93 -7.00 -14.93
CA ASP A 320 0.15 -6.55 -13.78
C ASP A 320 -1.15 -5.86 -14.23
N GLY A 321 -2.29 -6.28 -13.67
CA GLY A 321 -3.59 -5.78 -14.10
C GLY A 321 -3.81 -4.28 -13.83
N ARG A 322 -3.20 -3.72 -12.78
CA ARG A 322 -3.29 -2.28 -12.48
C ARG A 322 -2.33 -1.52 -13.37
N ALA A 323 -1.08 -1.95 -13.47
CA ALA A 323 -0.07 -1.33 -14.34
C ALA A 323 -0.56 -1.28 -15.80
N LEU A 324 -1.16 -2.36 -16.30
CA LEU A 324 -1.72 -2.43 -17.65
C LEU A 324 -2.91 -1.47 -17.83
N LYS A 325 -3.75 -1.29 -16.81
CA LYS A 325 -4.85 -0.32 -16.85
C LYS A 325 -4.32 1.11 -16.93
N SER A 326 -3.32 1.44 -16.12
CA SER A 326 -2.67 2.76 -16.11
C SER A 326 -1.94 3.03 -17.43
N LEU A 327 -1.20 2.05 -17.95
CA LEU A 327 -0.54 2.11 -19.24
C LEU A 327 -1.54 2.39 -20.37
N ARG A 328 -2.66 1.66 -20.43
CA ARG A 328 -3.71 1.91 -21.44
C ARG A 328 -4.26 3.32 -21.34
N LYS A 329 -4.48 3.83 -20.14
CA LYS A 329 -4.99 5.18 -19.91
C LYS A 329 -4.01 6.24 -20.42
N LEU A 330 -2.74 6.13 -20.03
CA LEU A 330 -1.67 6.99 -20.55
C LEU A 330 -1.53 6.92 -22.07
N MET A 331 -1.59 5.71 -22.66
CA MET A 331 -1.55 5.53 -24.12
C MET A 331 -2.73 6.20 -24.84
N TYR A 332 -3.96 6.00 -24.37
CA TYR A 332 -5.16 6.46 -25.09
C TYR A 332 -5.53 7.92 -24.80
N GLU A 333 -5.25 8.42 -23.60
CA GLU A 333 -5.66 9.78 -23.20
C GLU A 333 -4.50 10.79 -23.32
N PHE A 334 -3.25 10.36 -23.15
CA PHE A 334 -2.07 11.23 -23.15
C PHE A 334 -1.09 10.93 -24.30
N GLY A 335 -1.34 9.89 -25.10
CA GLY A 335 -0.48 9.52 -26.21
C GLY A 335 0.87 8.90 -25.81
N VAL A 336 1.02 8.51 -24.54
CA VAL A 336 2.28 7.99 -23.99
C VAL A 336 2.48 6.52 -24.36
N HIS A 337 3.62 6.20 -24.98
CA HIS A 337 3.99 4.84 -25.36
C HIS A 337 4.61 4.03 -24.21
N VAL A 338 4.75 2.71 -24.42
CA VAL A 338 5.30 1.78 -23.40
C VAL A 338 6.75 2.13 -23.07
N GLU A 339 7.53 2.45 -24.11
CA GLU A 339 8.93 2.84 -23.98
C GLU A 339 9.06 4.13 -23.16
N GLU A 340 8.25 5.15 -23.46
CA GLU A 340 8.24 6.40 -22.70
C GLU A 340 7.75 6.19 -21.25
N SER A 341 6.83 5.24 -21.01
CA SER A 341 6.42 4.84 -19.66
C SER A 341 7.56 4.21 -18.86
N ILE A 342 8.42 3.42 -19.52
CA ILE A 342 9.63 2.84 -18.90
C ILE A 342 10.60 3.96 -18.50
N GLU A 343 10.75 4.98 -19.33
CA GLU A 343 11.59 6.15 -19.04
C GLU A 343 11.02 6.96 -17.87
N ALA A 344 9.71 7.19 -17.83
CA ALA A 344 9.01 7.83 -16.72
C ALA A 344 9.26 7.12 -15.38
N ILE A 345 9.14 5.79 -15.37
CA ILE A 345 9.40 4.98 -14.18
C ILE A 345 10.90 5.04 -13.80
N SER A 346 11.80 5.08 -14.78
CA SER A 346 13.25 5.19 -14.54
C SER A 346 13.65 6.54 -13.95
N ALA A 347 13.00 7.62 -14.40
CA ALA A 347 13.14 8.95 -13.79
C ALA A 347 12.57 8.96 -12.36
N CYS A 348 11.38 8.38 -12.15
CA CYS A 348 10.78 8.25 -10.81
C CYS A 348 11.69 7.48 -9.84
N MET A 349 12.30 6.38 -10.29
CA MET A 349 13.29 5.62 -9.52
C MET A 349 14.54 6.44 -9.18
N SER A 350 15.04 7.22 -10.12
CA SER A 350 16.22 8.07 -9.92
C SER A 350 15.94 9.22 -8.95
N GLU A 351 14.77 9.84 -9.07
CA GLU A 351 14.33 10.92 -8.20
C GLU A 351 14.07 10.44 -6.76
N GLU A 352 13.54 9.22 -6.59
CA GLU A 352 13.39 8.60 -5.26
C GLU A 352 14.75 8.45 -4.56
N ILE A 353 15.78 8.00 -5.28
CA ILE A 353 17.15 7.89 -4.74
C ILE A 353 17.65 9.28 -4.32
N ALA A 354 17.51 10.28 -5.18
CA ALA A 354 17.94 11.64 -4.91
C ALA A 354 17.26 12.22 -3.65
N CYS A 355 15.93 12.07 -3.55
CA CYS A 355 15.17 12.55 -2.39
C CYS A 355 15.58 11.85 -1.09
N LEU A 356 15.75 10.52 -1.10
CA LEU A 356 16.13 9.77 0.10
C LEU A 356 17.54 10.15 0.59
N GLU A 357 18.48 10.32 -0.32
CA GLU A 357 19.88 10.66 0.01
C GLU A 357 20.01 12.11 0.50
N LEU A 358 19.32 13.07 -0.13
CA LEU A 358 19.28 14.44 0.35
C LEU A 358 18.56 14.56 1.70
N LEU A 359 17.49 13.77 1.93
CA LEU A 359 16.81 13.75 3.23
C LEU A 359 17.74 13.23 4.32
N ALA A 360 18.48 12.16 4.05
CA ALA A 360 19.50 11.64 4.97
C ALA A 360 20.63 12.64 5.22
N GLU A 361 21.01 13.45 4.23
CA GLU A 361 21.98 14.53 4.38
C GLU A 361 21.47 15.64 5.32
N VAL A 362 20.23 16.12 5.10
CA VAL A 362 19.59 17.12 5.96
C VAL A 362 19.50 16.62 7.41
N GLU A 363 19.17 15.34 7.61
CA GLU A 363 19.13 14.71 8.93
C GLU A 363 20.52 14.66 9.59
N ARG A 364 21.57 14.35 8.82
CA ARG A 364 22.95 14.30 9.33
C ARG A 364 23.46 15.66 9.79
N ARG A 365 23.01 16.75 9.18
CA ARG A 365 23.37 18.14 9.53
C ARG A 365 22.67 18.69 10.77
N GLY A 366 21.96 17.85 11.52
CA GLY A 366 21.25 18.25 12.74
C GLY A 366 19.76 18.44 12.55
N GLY A 367 19.25 18.39 11.31
CA GLY A 367 17.83 18.19 11.04
C GLY A 367 16.89 19.34 11.44
N ASP A 368 17.41 20.52 11.74
CA ASP A 368 16.64 21.71 12.13
C ASP A 368 15.96 22.40 10.95
N ASP A 369 16.35 22.07 9.71
CA ASP A 369 15.71 22.60 8.50
C ASP A 369 14.40 21.86 8.19
N LYS A 370 13.33 22.31 8.87
CA LYS A 370 11.98 21.77 8.70
C LYS A 370 11.44 22.02 7.29
N GLU A 371 11.85 23.09 6.64
CA GLU A 371 11.37 23.48 5.31
C GLU A 371 11.91 22.53 4.25
N GLN A 372 13.23 22.33 4.22
CA GLN A 372 13.87 21.39 3.31
C GLN A 372 13.36 19.95 3.50
N LYS A 373 13.17 19.51 4.75
CA LYS A 373 12.55 18.21 5.06
C LYS A 373 11.13 18.10 4.55
N MET A 374 10.34 19.17 4.66
CA MET A 374 8.95 19.19 4.20
C MET A 374 8.88 19.08 2.68
N VAL A 375 9.74 19.80 1.96
CA VAL A 375 9.85 19.71 0.50
C VAL A 375 10.20 18.29 0.06
N LEU A 376 11.26 17.70 0.63
CA LEU A 376 11.71 16.35 0.30
C LEU A 376 10.65 15.29 0.61
N LYS A 377 9.97 15.39 1.75
CA LYS A 377 8.87 14.48 2.11
C LYS A 377 7.67 14.64 1.18
N GLY A 378 7.30 15.87 0.86
CA GLY A 378 6.23 16.14 -0.11
C GLY A 378 6.56 15.56 -1.49
N ARG A 379 7.83 15.63 -1.91
CA ARG A 379 8.26 15.02 -3.17
C ARG A 379 8.24 13.49 -3.12
N LEU A 380 8.68 12.88 -2.02
CA LEU A 380 8.57 11.43 -1.81
C LEU A 380 7.11 10.96 -1.81
N ASP A 381 6.19 11.74 -1.23
CA ASP A 381 4.76 11.42 -1.24
C ASP A 381 4.19 11.44 -2.67
N GLN A 382 4.60 12.40 -3.51
CA GLN A 382 4.24 12.44 -4.94
C GLN A 382 4.81 11.24 -5.71
N LEU A 383 6.08 10.89 -5.49
CA LEU A 383 6.70 9.71 -6.11
C LEU A 383 6.02 8.41 -5.68
N ASN A 384 5.57 8.33 -4.43
CA ASN A 384 4.79 7.19 -3.94
C ASN A 384 3.43 7.06 -4.62
N GLN A 385 2.74 8.17 -4.88
CA GLN A 385 1.48 8.18 -5.64
C GLN A 385 1.72 7.70 -7.07
N GLU A 386 2.75 8.20 -7.73
CA GLU A 386 3.12 7.78 -9.07
C GLU A 386 3.48 6.27 -9.12
N LYS A 387 4.34 5.80 -8.22
CA LYS A 387 4.70 4.38 -8.10
C LYS A 387 3.47 3.49 -7.96
N TRP A 388 2.47 3.95 -7.20
CA TRP A 388 1.21 3.25 -7.05
C TRP A 388 0.39 3.23 -8.36
N VAL A 389 0.34 4.35 -9.09
CA VAL A 389 -0.28 4.42 -10.43
C VAL A 389 0.37 3.43 -11.39
N TRP A 390 1.68 3.27 -11.33
CA TRP A 390 2.42 2.26 -12.09
C TRP A 390 2.18 0.80 -11.64
N GLY A 391 1.31 0.58 -10.65
CA GLY A 391 0.93 -0.76 -10.21
C GLY A 391 1.88 -1.39 -9.19
N PHE A 392 2.84 -0.65 -8.65
CA PHE A 392 3.73 -1.18 -7.62
C PHE A 392 3.06 -1.15 -6.25
N LYS A 393 2.81 -2.35 -5.71
CA LYS A 393 2.29 -2.52 -4.34
C LYS A 393 3.45 -2.76 -3.37
N GLY A 394 3.77 -1.74 -2.57
CA GLY A 394 4.87 -1.78 -1.61
C GLY A 394 6.26 -1.75 -2.26
N ASP A 395 7.29 -1.99 -1.45
CA ASP A 395 8.68 -1.73 -1.85
C ASP A 395 9.43 -2.91 -2.47
N GLY A 396 8.92 -4.15 -2.35
CA GLY A 396 9.69 -5.34 -2.73
C GLY A 396 10.12 -5.36 -4.21
N VAL A 397 9.14 -5.38 -5.12
CA VAL A 397 9.39 -5.41 -6.57
C VAL A 397 10.04 -4.10 -7.04
N TRP A 398 9.56 -2.97 -6.53
CA TRP A 398 10.10 -1.66 -6.87
C TRP A 398 11.59 -1.55 -6.55
N LYS A 399 11.97 -1.87 -5.30
CA LYS A 399 13.37 -1.84 -4.85
C LYS A 399 14.24 -2.78 -5.67
N GLN A 400 13.75 -3.98 -6.00
CA GLN A 400 14.49 -4.92 -6.85
C GLN A 400 14.76 -4.33 -8.25
N LEU A 401 13.75 -3.72 -8.88
CA LEU A 401 13.90 -3.10 -10.20
C LEU A 401 14.81 -1.87 -10.15
N ARG A 402 14.64 -1.03 -9.14
CA ARG A 402 15.45 0.17 -8.91
C ARG A 402 16.91 -0.18 -8.66
N ASP A 403 17.18 -1.13 -7.77
CA ASP A 403 18.55 -1.54 -7.45
C ASP A 403 19.18 -2.26 -8.66
N GLY A 404 18.39 -3.04 -9.42
CA GLY A 404 18.83 -3.65 -10.68
C GLY A 404 19.14 -2.62 -11.77
N TRP A 405 18.31 -1.59 -11.92
CA TRP A 405 18.56 -0.46 -12.82
C TRP A 405 19.81 0.26 -12.37
N MET A 406 19.90 0.68 -11.11
CA MET A 406 21.04 1.36 -10.52
C MET A 406 22.32 0.59 -10.78
N ASN A 407 22.41 -0.70 -10.43
CA ASN A 407 23.62 -1.51 -10.50
C ASN A 407 24.03 -1.96 -11.90
N SER A 408 23.17 -1.76 -12.91
CA SER A 408 23.56 -2.07 -14.29
C SER A 408 24.60 -1.08 -14.83
N THR A 409 25.59 -1.62 -15.53
CA THR A 409 26.50 -0.90 -16.42
C THR A 409 26.65 -1.72 -17.69
N TYR A 410 26.68 -1.07 -18.85
CA TYR A 410 26.99 -1.76 -20.10
C TYR A 410 28.49 -2.06 -20.08
N SER A 411 28.85 -3.34 -19.90
CA SER A 411 30.24 -3.83 -19.97
C SER A 411 30.55 -4.37 -21.35
#